data_AF-A0A803YBD9-F1
#
_entry.id   AF-A0A803YBD9-F1
#
_cell.length_a   1.000
_cell.length_b   1.000
_cell.length_c   1.000
_cell.angle_alpha   90.00
_cell.angle_beta   90.00
_cell.angle_gamma   90.00
#
_symmetry.space_group_name_H-M   'P 1'
#
loop_
_entity.id
_entity.type
_entity.pdbx_description
1 polymer ?
#
loop_
_entity_poly.entity_id
_entity_poly.type
_entity_poly.pdbx_seq_one_letter_code
_entity_poly.pdbx_strand_id
1 'polypeptide(L)'
;MSSKNARNGGPKCCAGALCSSSGVFLAKGSAALEKLKDLCKEGKEKAQHSTILQLYTQAVLDITYFEESQLVDEDFAGESSLQKVKELICILSDPEDLVRECSINEEPVNILSTDLVECLYWRKGALLYMYCHTAKERSEWMRGNIALFKKVKEIS
;
A
#
# COMPACT_ATOMS: atom_id res chain seq x y z
N MET A 1 22.39 -46.87 43.10
CA MET A 1 22.62 -46.85 41.64
C MET A 1 21.65 -45.83 41.07
N SER A 2 22.10 -44.61 40.76
CA SER A 2 22.62 -44.22 39.42
C SER A 2 21.54 -44.34 38.35
N SER A 3 21.25 -43.39 37.47
CA SER A 3 21.89 -42.12 37.12
C SER A 3 20.99 -41.39 36.10
N LYS A 4 21.02 -40.04 36.14
CA LYS A 4 21.07 -39.09 34.99
C LYS A 4 19.86 -38.91 34.04
N ASN A 5 19.16 -37.79 34.27
CA ASN A 5 19.12 -36.57 33.43
C ASN A 5 19.34 -36.73 31.90
N ALA A 6 18.33 -36.36 31.11
CA ALA A 6 18.51 -35.73 29.80
C ALA A 6 17.41 -34.69 29.58
N ARG A 7 17.81 -33.42 29.74
CA ARG A 7 17.16 -32.23 29.18
C ARG A 7 16.85 -32.48 27.70
N ASN A 8 15.62 -32.23 27.28
CA ASN A 8 15.39 -31.80 25.90
C ASN A 8 14.65 -30.47 25.95
N GLY A 9 15.42 -29.41 25.71
CA GLY A 9 14.89 -28.06 25.50
C GLY A 9 14.25 -28.02 24.13
N GLY A 10 12.92 -28.06 24.11
CA GLY A 10 12.18 -27.37 23.06
C GLY A 10 12.11 -25.90 23.45
N PRO A 11 12.33 -24.92 22.55
CA PRO A 11 11.98 -23.55 22.85
C PRO A 11 10.49 -23.53 23.18
N LYS A 12 10.18 -23.23 24.44
CA LYS A 12 8.84 -22.83 24.86
C LYS A 12 8.46 -21.69 23.93
N CYS A 13 7.53 -21.97 23.01
CA CYS A 13 6.94 -20.94 22.17
C CYS A 13 6.43 -19.84 23.11
N CYS A 14 7.14 -18.72 23.12
CA CYS A 14 6.69 -17.52 23.79
C CYS A 14 5.36 -17.14 23.13
N ALA A 15 4.27 -17.36 23.85
CA ALA A 15 3.02 -16.67 23.61
C ALA A 15 3.31 -15.17 23.78
N GLY A 16 3.43 -14.44 22.66
CA GLY A 16 3.73 -13.01 22.67
C GLY A 16 4.78 -12.59 21.64
N ALA A 17 4.57 -12.92 20.36
CA ALA A 17 5.30 -12.30 19.25
C ALA A 17 4.59 -12.51 17.91
N LEU A 18 3.26 -12.29 17.86
CA LEU A 18 2.58 -12.03 16.59
C LEU A 18 2.61 -10.52 16.31
N CYS A 19 3.80 -9.92 16.36
CA CYS A 19 4.01 -8.57 15.86
C CYS A 19 4.58 -8.74 14.45
N SER A 20 3.67 -9.06 13.52
CA SER A 20 4.00 -9.16 12.10
C SER A 20 4.63 -7.85 11.65
N SER A 21 5.73 -7.92 10.91
CA SER A 21 6.50 -6.76 10.41
C SER A 21 5.62 -5.68 9.77
N SER A 22 4.45 -6.07 9.25
CA SER A 22 3.42 -5.23 8.65
C SER A 22 2.80 -4.20 9.61
N GLY A 23 2.69 -4.49 10.92
CA GLY A 23 2.12 -3.55 11.90
C GLY A 23 2.95 -2.27 12.07
N VAL A 24 4.25 -2.34 11.78
CA VAL A 24 5.14 -1.17 11.77
C VAL A 24 4.76 -0.20 10.66
N PHE A 25 4.32 -0.69 9.50
CA PHE A 25 3.90 0.15 8.39
C PHE A 25 2.55 0.82 8.67
N LEU A 26 1.60 0.12 9.28
CA LEU A 26 0.35 0.74 9.73
C LEU A 26 0.61 1.87 10.75
N ALA A 27 1.53 1.66 11.69
CA ALA A 27 1.93 2.69 12.65
C ALA A 27 2.63 3.88 11.97
N LYS A 28 3.49 3.62 10.97
CA LYS A 28 4.13 4.68 10.16
C LYS A 28 3.12 5.49 9.36
N GLY A 29 2.18 4.82 8.68
CA GLY A 29 1.11 5.47 7.94
C GLY A 29 0.22 6.32 8.84
N SER A 30 -0.17 5.79 10.00
CA SER A 30 -0.92 6.55 11.02
C SER A 30 -0.16 7.78 11.52
N ALA A 31 1.13 7.63 11.81
CA ALA A 31 1.97 8.74 12.25
C ALA A 31 2.15 9.81 11.16
N ALA A 32 2.20 9.41 9.88
CA ALA A 32 2.22 10.33 8.75
C ALA A 32 0.88 11.10 8.63
N LEU A 33 -0.27 10.45 8.82
CA LEU A 33 -1.59 11.10 8.85
C LEU A 33 -1.74 12.12 9.97
N GLU A 34 -1.23 11.84 11.17
CA GLU A 34 -1.26 12.83 12.26
C GLU A 34 -0.38 14.05 11.93
N LYS A 35 0.84 13.83 11.39
CA LYS A 35 1.70 14.93 10.93
C LYS A 35 1.04 15.79 9.84
N LEU A 36 0.34 15.15 8.90
CA LEU A 36 -0.43 15.83 7.86
C LEU A 36 -1.51 16.73 8.43
N LYS A 37 -2.24 16.21 9.42
CA LYS A 37 -3.32 16.95 10.09
C LYS A 37 -2.81 18.20 10.79
N ASP A 38 -1.59 18.16 11.33
CA ASP A 38 -0.99 19.32 11.98
C ASP A 38 -0.47 20.33 10.94
N LEU A 39 0.20 19.89 9.88
CA LEU A 39 0.67 20.75 8.78
C LEU A 39 -0.48 21.47 8.05
N CYS A 40 -1.63 20.81 7.87
CA CYS A 40 -2.81 21.43 7.28
C CYS A 40 -3.40 22.59 8.11
N LYS A 41 -3.12 22.65 9.41
CA LYS A 41 -3.60 23.74 10.29
C LYS A 41 -2.72 24.99 10.23
N GLU A 42 -1.47 24.87 9.78
CA GLU A 42 -0.45 25.93 9.91
C GLU A 42 -0.34 26.88 8.70
N GLY A 43 -0.88 26.53 7.53
CA GLY A 43 -1.23 27.48 6.46
C GLY A 43 -0.16 27.85 5.41
N LYS A 44 -0.48 27.51 4.14
CA LYS A 44 -0.37 28.27 2.87
C LYS A 44 1.00 28.62 2.24
N GLU A 45 2.05 27.83 2.43
CA GLU A 45 3.19 27.88 1.50
C GLU A 45 3.16 26.73 0.46
N LYS A 46 3.57 27.00 -0.79
CA LYS A 46 3.67 25.96 -1.83
C LYS A 46 4.58 24.80 -1.43
N ALA A 47 5.68 25.09 -0.72
CA ALA A 47 6.57 24.08 -0.18
C ALA A 47 5.88 23.18 0.86
N GLN A 48 4.95 23.74 1.64
CA GLN A 48 4.11 22.95 2.55
C GLN A 48 3.10 22.09 1.79
N HIS A 49 2.52 22.55 0.68
CA HIS A 49 1.61 21.73 -0.12
C HIS A 49 2.29 20.48 -0.71
N SER A 50 3.50 20.62 -1.27
CA SER A 50 4.27 19.46 -1.76
C SER A 50 4.62 18.50 -0.62
N THR A 51 5.05 19.03 0.53
CA THR A 51 5.34 18.20 1.72
C THR A 51 4.10 17.44 2.20
N ILE A 52 2.93 18.08 2.22
CA ILE A 52 1.65 17.46 2.58
C ILE A 52 1.29 16.37 1.58
N LEU A 53 1.41 16.61 0.27
CA LEU A 53 1.09 15.61 -0.75
C LEU A 53 2.04 14.41 -0.70
N GLN A 54 3.33 14.63 -0.44
CA GLN A 54 4.33 13.57 -0.27
C GLN A 54 4.05 12.72 0.98
N LEU A 55 3.80 13.36 2.13
CA LEU A 55 3.47 12.64 3.36
C LEU A 55 2.17 11.85 3.23
N TYR A 56 1.16 12.39 2.51
CA TYR A 56 -0.08 11.68 2.22
C TYR A 56 0.17 10.45 1.35
N THR A 57 0.97 10.61 0.30
CA THR A 57 1.36 9.50 -0.59
C THR A 57 2.09 8.41 0.17
N GLN A 58 3.03 8.78 1.05
CA GLN A 58 3.74 7.83 1.90
C GLN A 58 2.78 7.08 2.84
N ALA A 59 1.82 7.78 3.45
CA ALA A 59 0.82 7.16 4.31
C ALA A 59 -0.05 6.17 3.54
N VAL A 60 -0.49 6.55 2.33
CA VAL A 60 -1.25 5.68 1.43
C VAL A 60 -0.44 4.43 1.09
N LEU A 61 0.85 4.57 0.73
CA LEU A 61 1.73 3.44 0.48
C LEU A 61 1.87 2.55 1.73
N ASP A 62 2.16 3.11 2.90
CA ASP A 62 2.37 2.30 4.11
C ASP A 62 1.10 1.54 4.54
N ILE A 63 -0.07 2.18 4.48
CA ILE A 63 -1.36 1.58 4.86
C ILE A 63 -1.76 0.50 3.86
N THR A 64 -1.70 0.80 2.56
CA THR A 64 -2.07 -0.17 1.53
C THR A 64 -1.08 -1.35 1.52
N TYR A 65 0.18 -1.17 1.93
CA TYR A 65 1.14 -2.28 2.05
C TYR A 65 0.75 -3.23 3.17
N PHE A 66 0.32 -2.67 4.30
CA PHE A 66 -0.21 -3.47 5.40
C PHE A 66 -1.43 -4.28 4.96
N GLU A 67 -2.39 -3.66 4.27
CA GLU A 67 -3.57 -4.35 3.77
C GLU A 67 -3.25 -5.41 2.71
N GLU A 68 -2.33 -5.12 1.78
CA GLU A 68 -1.85 -6.10 0.80
C GLU A 68 -1.16 -7.30 1.49
N SER A 69 -0.36 -7.05 2.52
CA SER A 69 0.32 -8.11 3.29
C SER A 69 -0.70 -9.08 3.90
N GLN A 70 -1.83 -8.57 4.39
CA GLN A 70 -2.91 -9.43 4.91
C GLN A 70 -3.55 -10.27 3.81
N LEU A 71 -3.76 -9.71 2.61
CA LEU A 71 -4.29 -10.49 1.48
C LEU A 71 -3.34 -11.61 1.05
N VAL A 72 -2.02 -11.37 1.12
CA VAL A 72 -0.99 -12.39 0.85
C VAL A 72 -1.00 -13.48 1.92
N ASP A 73 -1.10 -13.11 3.20
CA ASP A 73 -1.18 -14.07 4.31
C ASP A 73 -2.43 -14.96 4.20
N GLU A 74 -3.52 -14.45 3.63
CA GLU A 74 -4.76 -15.16 3.35
C GLU A 74 -4.78 -15.89 2.00
N ASP A 75 -3.67 -15.89 1.25
CA ASP A 75 -3.54 -16.48 -0.10
C ASP A 75 -4.63 -16.00 -1.09
N PHE A 76 -5.13 -14.77 -0.89
CA PHE A 76 -6.23 -14.19 -1.67
C PHE A 76 -7.49 -15.08 -1.72
N ALA A 77 -7.67 -15.97 -0.74
CA ALA A 77 -8.71 -17.01 -0.73
C ALA A 77 -10.10 -16.48 -0.32
N GLY A 78 -10.21 -15.21 0.09
CA GLY A 78 -11.46 -14.58 0.48
C GLY A 78 -12.36 -14.25 -0.72
N GLU A 79 -13.67 -14.46 -0.57
CA GLU A 79 -14.66 -14.03 -1.56
C GLU A 79 -14.59 -12.50 -1.81
N SER A 80 -14.17 -11.74 -0.79
CA SER A 80 -13.93 -10.30 -0.84
C SER A 80 -12.53 -9.90 -1.27
N SER A 81 -11.55 -10.82 -1.37
CA SER A 81 -10.15 -10.47 -1.68
C SER A 81 -10.04 -9.76 -3.03
N LEU A 82 -10.80 -10.21 -4.03
CA LEU A 82 -10.86 -9.57 -5.34
C LEU A 82 -11.41 -8.14 -5.27
N GLN A 83 -12.42 -7.93 -4.43
CA GLN A 83 -13.02 -6.61 -4.20
C GLN A 83 -12.04 -5.70 -3.45
N LYS A 84 -11.35 -6.22 -2.44
CA LYS A 84 -10.33 -5.50 -1.70
C LYS A 84 -9.15 -5.08 -2.58
N VAL A 85 -8.70 -5.93 -3.51
CA VAL A 85 -7.66 -5.56 -4.47
C VAL A 85 -8.10 -4.39 -5.37
N LYS A 86 -9.37 -4.36 -5.82
CA LYS A 86 -9.89 -3.20 -6.57
C LYS A 86 -9.87 -1.93 -5.73
N GLU A 87 -10.31 -2.03 -4.48
CA GLU A 87 -10.32 -0.90 -3.55
C GLU A 87 -8.90 -0.36 -3.33
N LEU A 88 -7.92 -1.24 -3.11
CA LEU A 88 -6.52 -0.86 -2.96
C LEU A 88 -5.97 -0.16 -4.21
N ILE A 89 -6.28 -0.67 -5.40
CA ILE A 89 -5.87 -0.03 -6.67
C ILE A 89 -6.49 1.37 -6.82
N CYS A 90 -7.76 1.53 -6.43
CA CYS A 90 -8.42 2.84 -6.40
C CYS A 90 -7.71 3.78 -5.42
N ILE A 91 -7.49 3.35 -4.17
CA ILE A 91 -6.82 4.15 -3.13
C ILE A 91 -5.40 4.56 -3.56
N LEU A 92 -4.64 3.67 -4.21
CA LEU A 92 -3.32 3.99 -4.75
C LEU A 92 -3.38 5.01 -5.90
N SER A 93 -4.55 5.24 -6.50
CA SER A 93 -4.75 6.25 -7.56
C SER A 93 -5.07 7.63 -7.02
N ASP A 94 -5.64 7.71 -5.81
CA ASP A 94 -5.99 8.96 -5.16
C ASP A 94 -4.83 9.97 -5.07
N PRO A 95 -3.57 9.60 -4.74
CA PRO A 95 -2.47 10.56 -4.65
C PRO A 95 -2.18 11.30 -5.96
N GLU A 96 -2.23 10.61 -7.10
CA GLU A 96 -1.96 11.22 -8.41
C GLU A 96 -3.10 12.14 -8.84
N ASP A 97 -4.35 11.73 -8.58
CA ASP A 97 -5.53 12.51 -8.89
C ASP A 97 -5.58 13.78 -8.02
N LEU A 98 -5.25 13.68 -6.73
CA LEU A 98 -5.18 14.82 -5.83
C LEU A 98 -4.10 15.83 -6.25
N VAL A 99 -2.93 15.35 -6.69
CA VAL A 99 -1.86 16.24 -7.21
C VAL A 99 -2.31 17.00 -8.45
N ARG A 100 -3.01 16.33 -9.38
CA ARG A 100 -3.60 16.94 -10.57
C ARG A 100 -4.67 17.98 -10.24
N GLU A 101 -5.47 17.75 -9.22
CA GLU A 101 -6.51 18.69 -8.77
C GLU A 101 -5.92 19.91 -8.06
N CYS A 102 -4.83 19.72 -7.30
CA CYS A 102 -4.20 20.77 -6.52
C CYS A 102 -3.24 21.65 -7.33
N SER A 103 -2.77 21.18 -8.48
CA SER A 103 -1.66 21.81 -9.21
C SER A 103 -2.05 22.08 -10.66
N ILE A 104 -2.39 23.34 -10.93
CA ILE A 104 -2.68 23.81 -12.29
C ILE A 104 -1.34 23.90 -13.04
N ASN A 105 -0.99 22.84 -13.80
CA ASN A 105 0.15 22.72 -14.74
C ASN A 105 1.48 22.13 -14.22
N GLU A 106 1.50 21.32 -13.16
CA GLU A 106 2.72 20.58 -12.76
C GLU A 106 2.51 19.06 -12.86
N GLU A 107 3.47 18.36 -13.47
CA GLU A 107 3.50 16.89 -13.54
C GLU A 107 3.64 16.28 -12.12
N PRO A 108 2.97 15.14 -11.82
CA PRO A 108 3.00 14.53 -10.48
C PRO A 108 4.40 14.27 -9.93
N VAL A 109 5.35 13.93 -10.80
CA VAL A 109 6.77 13.70 -10.46
C VAL A 109 7.44 14.93 -9.85
N ASN A 110 7.06 16.14 -10.27
CA ASN A 110 7.63 17.39 -9.76
C ASN A 110 7.21 17.68 -8.31
N ILE A 111 6.09 17.10 -7.87
CA ILE A 111 5.49 17.36 -6.56
C ILE A 111 5.73 16.21 -5.60
N LEU A 112 5.54 14.97 -6.06
CA LEU A 112 5.64 13.76 -5.24
C LEU A 112 7.04 13.15 -5.19
N SER A 113 8.00 13.64 -5.98
CA SER A 113 9.29 12.98 -6.25
C SER A 113 9.14 11.68 -7.04
N THR A 114 10.19 11.34 -7.80
CA THR A 114 10.23 10.15 -8.65
C THR A 114 10.02 8.86 -7.86
N ASP A 115 10.68 8.71 -6.71
CA ASP A 115 10.63 7.49 -5.91
C ASP A 115 9.21 7.13 -5.46
N LEU A 116 8.41 8.12 -5.03
CA LEU A 116 7.03 7.88 -4.61
C LEU A 116 6.12 7.54 -5.79
N VAL A 117 6.29 8.22 -6.92
CA VAL A 117 5.51 7.95 -8.14
C VAL A 117 5.80 6.54 -8.66
N GLU A 118 7.08 6.16 -8.74
CA GLU A 118 7.46 4.81 -9.09
C GLU A 118 6.86 3.79 -8.13
N CYS A 119 6.96 4.01 -6.81
CA CYS A 119 6.36 3.11 -5.83
C CYS A 119 4.85 2.92 -6.04
N LEU A 120 4.11 4.00 -6.36
CA LEU A 120 2.68 3.89 -6.68
C LEU A 120 2.46 2.97 -7.90
N TYR A 121 3.22 3.15 -8.97
CA TYR A 121 3.10 2.32 -10.17
C TYR A 121 3.49 0.87 -9.94
N TRP A 122 4.61 0.61 -9.26
CA TRP A 122 5.04 -0.74 -8.92
C TRP A 122 3.97 -1.48 -8.13
N ARG A 123 3.36 -0.80 -7.14
CA ARG A 123 2.34 -1.43 -6.29
C ARG A 123 1.00 -1.63 -6.99
N LYS A 124 0.56 -0.67 -7.80
CA LYS A 124 -0.61 -0.87 -8.68
C LYS A 124 -0.39 -2.04 -9.64
N GLY A 125 0.80 -2.12 -10.24
CA GLY A 125 1.17 -3.19 -11.16
C GLY A 125 1.14 -4.56 -10.49
N ALA A 126 1.70 -4.68 -9.29
CA ALA A 126 1.69 -5.92 -8.51
C ALA A 126 0.25 -6.35 -8.17
N LEU A 127 -0.56 -5.44 -7.62
CA LEU A 127 -1.96 -5.71 -7.29
C LEU A 127 -2.79 -6.06 -8.51
N LEU A 128 -2.55 -5.41 -9.65
CA LEU A 128 -3.24 -5.69 -10.90
C LEU A 128 -2.84 -7.04 -11.49
N TYR A 129 -1.56 -7.41 -11.37
CA TYR A 129 -1.08 -8.74 -11.73
C TYR A 129 -1.78 -9.80 -10.87
N MET A 130 -1.81 -9.62 -9.56
CA MET A 130 -2.52 -10.54 -8.64
C MET A 130 -4.01 -10.59 -8.94
N TYR A 131 -4.65 -9.44 -9.16
CA TYR A 131 -6.04 -9.34 -9.59
C TYR A 131 -6.31 -10.17 -10.84
N CYS A 132 -5.49 -9.98 -11.89
CA CYS A 132 -5.62 -10.71 -13.13
C CYS A 132 -5.28 -12.20 -12.97
N HIS A 133 -4.38 -12.56 -12.08
CA HIS A 133 -4.03 -13.95 -11.80
C HIS A 133 -5.20 -14.67 -11.12
N THR A 134 -5.74 -14.12 -10.03
CA THR A 134 -6.89 -14.64 -9.30
C THR A 134 -8.19 -14.57 -10.12
N ALA A 135 -8.35 -13.55 -10.97
CA ALA A 135 -9.51 -13.40 -11.86
C ALA A 135 -9.40 -14.18 -13.17
N LYS A 136 -8.21 -14.52 -13.68
CA LYS A 136 -8.07 -15.42 -14.85
C LYS A 136 -8.57 -16.82 -14.52
N GLU A 137 -8.47 -17.24 -13.27
CA GLU A 137 -9.14 -18.45 -12.78
C GLU A 137 -10.67 -18.30 -12.74
N ARG A 138 -11.21 -17.08 -12.90
CA ARG A 138 -12.62 -16.70 -12.79
C ARG A 138 -13.07 -15.83 -14.00
N SER A 139 -12.97 -16.43 -15.18
CA SER A 139 -12.75 -15.83 -16.52
C SER A 139 -13.61 -14.70 -17.14
N GLU A 140 -14.55 -14.00 -16.48
CA GLU A 140 -15.46 -13.07 -17.22
C GLU A 140 -15.27 -11.55 -17.01
N TRP A 141 -14.44 -11.10 -16.05
CA TRP A 141 -14.46 -9.69 -15.61
C TRP A 141 -13.43 -8.74 -16.26
N MET A 142 -12.41 -9.25 -16.98
CA MET A 142 -11.29 -8.45 -17.51
C MET A 142 -11.69 -7.32 -18.50
N ARG A 143 -12.93 -7.34 -19.02
CA ARG A 143 -13.40 -6.40 -20.04
C ARG A 143 -13.68 -4.99 -19.50
N GLY A 144 -13.97 -4.84 -18.21
CA GLY A 144 -14.39 -3.55 -17.61
C GLY A 144 -13.24 -2.58 -17.32
N ASN A 145 -12.03 -3.07 -17.10
CA ASN A 145 -10.92 -2.26 -16.58
C ASN A 145 -9.87 -1.87 -17.62
N ILE A 146 -10.10 -2.13 -18.91
CA ILE A 146 -9.18 -1.79 -20.02
C ILE A 146 -8.73 -0.31 -19.98
N ALA A 147 -9.61 0.59 -19.53
CA ALA A 147 -9.28 2.01 -19.35
C ALA A 147 -8.18 2.26 -18.31
N LEU A 148 -8.17 1.48 -17.21
CA LEU A 148 -7.16 1.54 -16.17
C LEU A 148 -5.79 1.04 -16.68
N PHE A 149 -5.79 -0.02 -17.50
CA PHE A 149 -4.59 -0.57 -18.13
C PHE A 149 -3.97 0.35 -19.19
N LYS A 150 -4.79 1.12 -19.92
CA LYS A 150 -4.29 2.06 -20.93
C LYS A 150 -3.47 3.19 -20.31
N LYS A 151 -3.86 3.67 -19.13
CA LYS A 151 -3.19 4.77 -18.43
C LYS A 151 -1.75 4.43 -18.00
N VAL A 152 -1.45 3.15 -17.75
CA VAL A 152 -0.11 2.68 -17.35
C VAL A 152 0.86 2.59 -18.54
N LYS A 153 0.36 2.56 -19.79
CA LYS A 153 1.20 2.35 -20.97
C LYS A 153 1.79 3.63 -21.59
N GLU A 154 1.38 4.81 -21.10
CA GLU A 154 1.84 6.12 -21.63
C GLU A 154 3.08 6.68 -20.91
N ILE A 155 3.69 5.92 -19.98
CA ILE A 155 4.89 6.32 -19.22
C ILE A 155 6.00 5.26 -19.38
N SER A 156 6.32 4.87 -20.62
CA SER A 156 7.51 4.06 -20.94
C SER A 156 8.20 4.53 -22.19
#